data_AF-A0AAW8KKX8-F1
#
_entry.id   AF-A0AAW8KKX8-F1
#
_cell.length_a   1.000
_cell.length_b   1.000
_cell.length_c   1.000
_cell.angle_alpha   90.00
_cell.angle_beta   90.00
_cell.angle_gamma   90.00
#
_symmetry.space_group_name_H-M   'P 1'
#
loop_
_entity.id
_entity.type
_entity.pdbx_description
1 polymer ?
#
loop_
_entity_poly.entity_id
_entity_poly.type
_entity_poly.pdbx_seq_one_letter_code
_entity_poly.pdbx_strand_id
1 'polypeptide(L)'
;NVEDRTLDVHKFWETGQLDENSNVQFGEGGAGTFSDGKLTTGIKDKRIRKVLEEFVNFGAPEDILYKHKAHIGTDILKDVVKNMRENIVELGGEIRFSSQVVDLIKKDNQLKGLVVKDLNGKDGENTYEIPCDKAVFAIGHSARDTFKMLYENSLEMNQK
;
A
#
# COMPACT_ATOMS: atom_id res chain seq x y z
N ASN A 1 -6.62 3.13 -9.05
CA ASN A 1 -5.34 3.83 -8.73
C ASN A 1 -5.66 4.99 -7.75
N VAL A 2 -4.72 5.90 -7.45
CA VAL A 2 -4.95 7.03 -6.52
C VAL A 2 -6.04 7.97 -7.02
N GLU A 3 -6.19 8.11 -8.33
CA GLU A 3 -7.24 8.89 -8.97
C GLU A 3 -8.63 8.28 -8.70
N ASP A 4 -8.81 6.98 -9.00
CA ASP A 4 -10.07 6.27 -8.73
C ASP A 4 -10.41 6.28 -7.22
N ARG A 5 -9.40 5.97 -6.39
CA ARG A 5 -9.52 5.95 -4.93
C ARG A 5 -9.95 7.31 -4.37
N THR A 6 -9.50 8.40 -4.99
CA THR A 6 -9.90 9.76 -4.59
C THR A 6 -11.41 9.94 -4.80
N LEU A 7 -11.97 9.46 -5.92
CA LEU A 7 -13.41 9.49 -6.16
C LEU A 7 -14.19 8.67 -5.13
N ASP A 8 -13.72 7.46 -4.81
CA ASP A 8 -14.38 6.59 -3.83
C ASP A 8 -14.42 7.21 -2.43
N VAL A 9 -13.30 7.80 -1.99
CA VAL A 9 -13.19 8.50 -0.71
C VAL A 9 -14.11 9.72 -0.66
N HIS A 10 -14.15 10.52 -1.72
CA HIS A 10 -15.06 11.68 -1.79
C HIS A 10 -16.53 11.24 -1.78
N LYS A 11 -16.87 10.20 -2.54
CA LYS A 11 -18.22 9.63 -2.54
C LYS A 11 -18.63 9.18 -1.14
N PHE A 12 -17.73 8.52 -0.40
CA PHE A 12 -17.99 8.15 0.99
C PHE A 12 -18.25 9.38 1.87
N TRP A 13 -17.45 10.43 1.76
CA TRP A 13 -17.65 11.67 2.54
C TRP A 13 -18.96 12.39 2.22
N GLU A 14 -19.39 12.37 0.96
CA GLU A 14 -20.64 13.02 0.53
C GLU A 14 -21.89 12.20 0.83
N THR A 15 -21.81 10.87 0.70
CA THR A 15 -22.99 9.99 0.68
C THR A 15 -23.06 9.02 1.87
N GLY A 16 -21.97 8.85 2.61
CA GLY A 16 -21.84 7.82 3.65
C GLY A 16 -21.68 6.39 3.11
N GLN A 17 -21.66 6.17 1.78
CA GLN A 17 -21.47 4.85 1.19
C GLN A 17 -19.99 4.48 1.20
N LEU A 18 -19.61 3.55 2.09
CA LEU A 18 -18.24 3.07 2.22
C LEU A 18 -17.97 1.96 1.20
N ASP A 19 -16.87 2.07 0.46
CA ASP A 19 -16.23 0.94 -0.20
C ASP A 19 -15.16 0.36 0.73
N GLU A 20 -15.33 -0.90 1.13
CA GLU A 20 -14.41 -1.57 2.07
C GLU A 20 -13.02 -1.85 1.45
N ASN A 21 -12.92 -1.86 0.11
CA ASN A 21 -11.70 -2.17 -0.63
C ASN A 21 -11.01 -0.92 -1.20
N SER A 22 -11.71 0.22 -1.26
CA SER A 22 -11.17 1.51 -1.73
C SER A 22 -11.60 2.63 -0.78
N ASN A 23 -10.74 2.97 0.18
CA ASN A 23 -11.06 3.95 1.22
C ASN A 23 -9.79 4.63 1.77
N VAL A 24 -9.93 5.44 2.82
CA VAL A 24 -8.80 6.17 3.43
C VAL A 24 -7.65 5.25 3.90
N GLN A 25 -7.92 3.96 4.14
CA GLN A 25 -6.90 2.98 4.54
C GLN A 25 -6.34 2.18 3.36
N PHE A 26 -7.20 1.78 2.42
CA PHE A 26 -6.84 0.85 1.35
C PHE A 26 -6.82 1.50 -0.03
N GLY A 27 -5.75 1.19 -0.78
CA GLY A 27 -5.48 1.66 -2.13
C GLY A 27 -4.09 2.29 -2.25
N GLU A 28 -3.82 2.96 -3.38
CA GLU A 28 -2.50 3.48 -3.73
C GLU A 28 -1.95 4.47 -2.68
N GLY A 29 -0.72 4.21 -2.20
CA GLY A 29 -0.05 4.97 -1.12
C GLY A 29 -0.55 4.69 0.30
N GLY A 30 -1.51 3.76 0.46
CA GLY A 30 -2.02 3.31 1.75
C GLY A 30 -2.65 4.43 2.58
N ALA A 31 -2.59 4.31 3.91
CA ALA A 31 -3.16 5.29 4.84
C ALA A 31 -2.49 6.68 4.77
N GLY A 32 -1.26 6.76 4.25
CA GLY A 32 -0.50 8.01 4.15
C GLY A 32 -1.11 9.01 3.17
N THR A 33 -1.71 8.52 2.07
CA THR A 33 -2.19 9.34 0.95
C THR A 33 -3.24 10.39 1.33
N PHE A 34 -4.10 10.09 2.32
CA PHE A 34 -5.16 10.99 2.80
C PHE A 34 -4.85 11.56 4.20
N SER A 35 -3.57 11.62 4.56
CA SER A 35 -3.09 12.26 5.79
C SER A 35 -2.60 13.69 5.52
N ASP A 36 -2.29 14.42 6.58
CA ASP A 36 -1.63 15.73 6.52
C ASP A 36 -0.16 15.67 6.05
N GLY A 37 0.34 14.48 5.72
CA GLY A 37 1.66 14.26 5.14
C GLY A 37 2.82 14.53 6.11
N LYS A 38 2.57 14.49 7.43
CA LYS A 38 3.59 14.71 8.46
C LYS A 38 4.64 13.60 8.48
N LEU A 39 5.90 13.97 8.27
CA LEU A 39 7.03 13.04 8.24
C LEU A 39 7.64 12.86 9.64
N THR A 40 6.89 12.22 10.55
CA THR A 40 7.27 12.08 11.97
C THR A 40 7.82 10.70 12.34
N THR A 41 7.50 9.67 11.56
CA THR A 41 7.91 8.29 11.81
C THR A 41 9.28 8.01 11.22
N GLY A 42 10.12 7.27 11.96
CA GLY A 42 11.43 6.84 11.44
C GLY A 42 12.51 7.93 11.38
N ILE A 43 12.26 9.13 11.92
CA ILE A 43 13.20 10.27 11.88
C ILE A 43 14.55 10.02 12.56
N LYS A 44 14.65 8.99 13.41
CA LYS A 44 15.90 8.57 14.07
C LYS A 44 16.65 7.49 13.28
N ASP A 45 16.06 6.94 12.22
CA ASP A 45 16.67 5.90 11.41
C ASP A 45 17.63 6.52 10.38
N LYS A 46 18.85 6.00 10.30
CA LYS A 46 19.85 6.45 9.32
C LYS A 46 19.38 6.38 7.86
N ARG A 47 18.41 5.52 7.56
CA ARG A 47 17.83 5.33 6.22
C ARG A 47 16.80 6.40 5.87
N ILE A 48 16.32 7.19 6.83
CA ILE A 48 15.28 8.20 6.57
C ILE A 48 15.73 9.21 5.52
N ARG A 49 17.03 9.54 5.49
CA ARG A 49 17.59 10.48 4.51
C ARG A 49 17.31 10.03 3.08
N LYS A 50 17.51 8.75 2.78
CA LYS A 50 17.21 8.16 1.47
C LYS A 50 15.73 8.25 1.13
N VAL A 51 14.84 7.98 2.10
CA VAL A 51 13.38 8.08 1.89
C VAL A 51 12.98 9.51 1.55
N LEU A 52 13.51 10.51 2.25
CA LEU A 52 13.23 11.92 1.97
C LEU A 52 13.79 12.35 0.61
N GLU A 53 14.99 11.88 0.24
CA GLU A 53 15.57 12.12 -1.09
C GLU A 53 14.69 11.51 -2.19
N GLU A 54 14.17 10.29 -2.01
CA GLU A 54 13.23 9.69 -2.97
C GLU A 54 11.95 10.52 -3.09
N PHE A 55 11.36 10.97 -1.97
CA PHE A 55 10.19 11.85 -2.06
C PHE A 55 10.46 13.09 -2.90
N VAL A 56 11.62 13.74 -2.71
CA VAL A 56 12.00 14.92 -3.52
C VAL A 56 12.22 14.55 -4.99
N ASN A 57 12.91 13.44 -5.27
CA ASN A 57 13.13 12.96 -6.64
C ASN A 57 11.82 12.74 -7.42
N PHE A 58 10.74 12.40 -6.71
CA PHE A 58 9.42 12.16 -7.29
C PHE A 58 8.45 13.34 -7.12
N GLY A 59 8.93 14.53 -6.73
CA GLY A 59 8.15 15.79 -6.79
C GLY A 59 7.75 16.38 -5.44
N ALA A 60 8.22 15.85 -4.32
CA ALA A 60 8.02 16.49 -3.03
C ALA A 60 8.92 17.74 -2.88
N PRO A 61 8.53 18.73 -2.06
CA PRO A 61 9.32 19.95 -1.87
C PRO A 61 10.69 19.65 -1.25
N GLU A 62 11.76 20.30 -1.72
CA GLU A 62 13.12 20.12 -1.17
C GLU A 62 13.23 20.49 0.31
N ASP A 63 12.30 21.31 0.81
CA ASP A 63 12.30 21.76 2.19
C ASP A 63 12.09 20.64 3.21
N ILE A 64 11.54 19.48 2.79
CA ILE A 64 11.38 18.31 3.66
C ILE A 64 12.72 17.73 4.10
N LEU A 65 13.81 18.04 3.39
CA LEU A 65 15.15 17.53 3.68
C LEU A 65 15.80 18.21 4.89
N TYR A 66 15.37 19.43 5.24
CA TYR A 66 15.99 20.23 6.30
C TYR A 66 14.99 20.79 7.32
N LYS A 67 13.67 20.77 7.06
CA LYS A 67 12.66 21.19 8.04
C LYS A 67 12.49 20.14 9.15
N HIS A 68 12.59 20.60 10.41
CA HIS A 68 12.38 19.76 11.61
C HIS A 68 10.94 19.18 11.71
N LYS A 69 9.94 19.83 11.10
CA LYS A 69 8.55 19.36 11.03
C LYS A 69 8.08 19.37 9.58
N ALA A 70 8.80 18.61 8.75
CA ALA A 70 8.48 18.45 7.34
C ALA A 70 7.06 17.89 7.14
N HIS A 71 6.36 18.45 6.16
CA HIS A 71 5.08 17.97 5.67
C HIS A 71 5.08 18.10 4.15
N ILE A 72 4.56 17.09 3.46
CA ILE A 72 4.45 17.10 1.99
C ILE A 72 3.14 17.77 1.56
N GLY A 73 2.08 17.63 2.36
CA GLY A 73 0.72 18.00 1.98
C GLY A 73 0.03 16.88 1.19
N THR A 74 -1.28 16.75 1.38
CA THR A 74 -2.08 15.63 0.85
C THR A 74 -2.10 15.59 -0.67
N ASP A 75 -2.30 16.73 -1.34
CA ASP A 75 -2.39 16.79 -2.80
C ASP A 75 -1.06 16.46 -3.47
N ILE A 76 0.04 17.03 -2.97
CA ILE A 76 1.39 16.74 -3.46
C ILE A 76 1.75 15.27 -3.23
N LEU A 77 1.35 14.69 -2.10
CA LEU A 77 1.66 13.29 -1.81
C LEU A 77 1.00 12.32 -2.80
N LYS A 78 -0.20 12.63 -3.30
CA LYS A 78 -0.86 11.82 -4.34
C LYS A 78 -0.03 11.80 -5.63
N ASP A 79 0.44 12.96 -6.06
CA ASP A 79 1.28 13.09 -7.27
C ASP A 79 2.63 12.38 -7.09
N VAL A 80 3.27 12.55 -5.92
CA VAL A 80 4.54 11.88 -5.59
C VAL A 80 4.40 10.36 -5.63
N VAL A 81 3.33 9.80 -5.06
CA VAL A 81 3.08 8.35 -5.07
C VAL A 81 2.83 7.85 -6.50
N LYS A 82 2.07 8.59 -7.31
CA LYS A 82 1.86 8.28 -8.72
C LYS A 82 3.18 8.25 -9.50
N ASN A 83 4.03 9.26 -9.33
CA ASN A 83 5.34 9.33 -9.99
C ASN A 83 6.24 8.16 -9.58
N MET A 84 6.23 7.77 -8.30
CA MET A 84 6.93 6.57 -7.82
C MET A 84 6.42 5.29 -8.51
N ARG A 85 5.10 5.13 -8.63
CA ARG A 85 4.51 3.99 -9.35
C ARG A 85 4.98 3.95 -10.79
N GLU A 86 4.90 5.07 -11.51
CA GLU A 86 5.28 5.14 -12.92
C GLU A 86 6.74 4.75 -13.11
N ASN A 87 7.63 5.24 -12.24
CA ASN A 87 9.03 4.86 -12.26
C ASN A 87 9.28 3.38 -11.94
N ILE A 88 8.56 2.79 -10.97
CA ILE A 88 8.64 1.35 -10.69
C ILE A 88 8.27 0.54 -11.94
N VAL A 89 7.24 0.96 -12.66
CA VAL A 89 6.80 0.31 -13.90
C VAL A 89 7.84 0.48 -15.02
N GLU A 90 8.40 1.67 -15.18
CA GLU A 90 9.48 1.94 -16.16
C GLU A 90 10.73 1.08 -15.91
N LEU A 91 11.04 0.81 -14.64
CA LEU A 91 12.14 -0.08 -14.23
C LEU A 91 11.82 -1.57 -14.39
N GLY A 92 10.64 -1.92 -14.91
CA GLY A 92 10.20 -3.30 -15.16
C GLY A 92 9.47 -3.96 -14.00
N GLY A 93 9.13 -3.19 -12.95
CA GLY A 93 8.23 -3.64 -11.89
C GLY A 93 6.78 -3.72 -12.36
N GLU A 94 5.97 -4.54 -11.68
CA GLU A 94 4.55 -4.66 -11.95
C GLU A 94 3.74 -4.19 -10.75
N ILE A 95 2.73 -3.35 -10.98
CA ILE A 95 1.80 -2.87 -9.95
C ILE A 95 0.39 -3.29 -10.34
N ARG A 96 -0.20 -4.18 -9.55
CA ARG A 96 -1.57 -4.68 -9.73
C ARG A 96 -2.49 -4.05 -8.71
N PHE A 97 -3.35 -3.14 -9.15
CA PHE A 97 -4.43 -2.61 -8.32
C PHE A 97 -5.58 -3.60 -8.22
N SER A 98 -6.50 -3.37 -7.27
CA SER A 98 -7.67 -4.23 -7.04
C SER A 98 -7.30 -5.72 -6.90
N SER A 99 -6.12 -6.00 -6.34
CA SER A 99 -5.55 -7.35 -6.25
C SER A 99 -5.19 -7.64 -4.80
N GLN A 100 -5.99 -8.48 -4.15
CA GLN A 100 -5.83 -8.80 -2.73
C GLN A 100 -5.23 -10.19 -2.56
N VAL A 101 -4.13 -10.31 -1.81
CA VAL A 101 -3.61 -11.63 -1.41
C VAL A 101 -4.57 -12.25 -0.40
N VAL A 102 -5.11 -13.43 -0.72
CA VAL A 102 -6.10 -14.14 0.09
C VAL A 102 -5.63 -15.49 0.60
N ASP A 103 -4.51 -16.03 0.08
CA ASP A 103 -3.87 -17.23 0.63
C ASP A 103 -2.40 -17.36 0.18
N LEU A 104 -1.68 -18.33 0.77
CA LEU A 104 -0.32 -18.70 0.44
C LEU A 104 -0.26 -20.08 -0.21
N ILE A 105 0.52 -20.22 -1.27
CA ILE A 105 0.83 -21.52 -1.86
C ILE A 105 2.12 -22.02 -1.22
N LYS A 106 2.06 -23.16 -0.53
CA LYS A 106 3.21 -23.77 0.15
C LYS A 106 3.46 -25.18 -0.33
N LYS A 107 4.74 -25.53 -0.46
CA LYS A 107 5.20 -26.90 -0.71
C LYS A 107 6.41 -27.17 0.18
N ASP A 108 6.41 -28.31 0.87
CA ASP A 108 7.50 -28.71 1.78
C ASP A 108 7.86 -27.60 2.81
N ASN A 109 6.82 -26.94 3.34
CA ASN A 109 6.92 -25.80 4.25
C ASN A 109 7.68 -24.57 3.69
N GLN A 110 7.78 -24.45 2.37
CA GLN A 110 8.34 -23.28 1.68
C GLN A 110 7.26 -22.56 0.88
N LEU A 111 7.32 -21.23 0.84
CA LEU A 111 6.49 -20.42 -0.03
C LEU A 111 6.80 -20.74 -1.51
N LYS A 112 5.75 -20.91 -2.31
CA LYS A 112 5.84 -21.11 -3.77
C LYS A 112 4.97 -20.15 -4.56
N GLY A 113 4.05 -19.46 -3.91
CA GLY A 113 3.24 -18.43 -4.54
C GLY A 113 2.20 -17.85 -3.59
N LEU A 114 1.38 -16.97 -4.16
CA LEU A 114 0.28 -16.29 -3.50
C LEU A 114 -0.99 -16.57 -4.28
N VAL A 115 -2.09 -16.79 -3.57
CA VAL A 115 -3.44 -16.75 -4.16
C VAL A 115 -3.94 -15.32 -4.05
N VAL A 116 -4.34 -14.74 -5.17
CA VAL A 116 -4.74 -13.35 -5.29
C VAL A 116 -6.16 -13.27 -5.82
N LYS A 117 -7.02 -12.52 -5.13
CA LYS A 117 -8.39 -12.21 -5.53
C LYS A 117 -8.41 -10.89 -6.31
N ASP A 118 -8.99 -10.91 -7.50
CA ASP A 118 -9.34 -9.71 -8.25
C ASP A 118 -10.63 -9.10 -7.68
N LEU A 119 -10.54 -7.87 -7.19
CA LEU A 119 -11.63 -7.13 -6.57
C LEU A 119 -12.54 -6.44 -7.58
N ASN A 120 -12.15 -6.36 -8.86
CA ASN A 120 -12.98 -5.81 -9.94
C ASN A 120 -13.89 -6.87 -10.59
N GLY A 121 -13.69 -8.15 -10.28
CA GLY A 121 -14.48 -9.25 -10.81
C GLY A 121 -15.95 -9.20 -10.38
N LYS A 122 -16.87 -9.52 -11.29
CA LYS A 122 -18.28 -9.78 -10.93
C LYS A 122 -18.38 -11.21 -10.41
N ASP A 123 -19.03 -11.39 -9.27
CA ASP A 123 -19.34 -12.66 -8.61
C ASP A 123 -18.13 -13.53 -8.18
N GLY A 124 -17.80 -13.44 -6.88
CA GLY A 124 -17.37 -14.57 -6.04
C GLY A 124 -16.00 -15.22 -6.23
N GLU A 125 -15.49 -15.42 -7.45
CA GLU A 125 -14.45 -16.45 -7.70
C GLU A 125 -13.34 -16.08 -8.70
N ASN A 126 -13.01 -14.80 -8.88
CA ASN A 126 -11.81 -14.45 -9.65
C ASN A 126 -10.57 -14.48 -8.77
N THR A 127 -10.11 -15.67 -8.41
CA THR A 127 -8.76 -15.86 -7.86
C THR A 127 -7.78 -16.33 -8.93
N TYR A 128 -6.52 -15.91 -8.79
CA TYR A 128 -5.41 -16.35 -9.63
C TYR A 128 -4.14 -16.50 -8.79
N GLU A 129 -3.18 -17.27 -9.29
CA GLU A 129 -1.93 -17.53 -8.59
C GLU A 129 -0.80 -16.62 -9.09
N ILE A 130 0.04 -16.15 -8.17
CA ILE A 130 1.31 -15.50 -8.48
C ILE A 130 2.43 -16.37 -7.91
N PRO A 131 3.24 -17.04 -8.74
CA PRO A 131 4.40 -17.79 -8.28
C PRO A 131 5.45 -16.87 -7.66
N CYS A 132 5.90 -17.19 -6.46
CA CYS A 132 6.99 -16.48 -5.79
C CYS A 132 7.59 -17.32 -4.66
N ASP A 133 8.91 -17.25 -4.46
CA ASP A 133 9.58 -17.89 -3.31
C ASP A 133 9.72 -16.93 -2.12
N LYS A 134 9.44 -15.63 -2.30
CA LYS A 134 9.54 -14.59 -1.27
C LYS A 134 8.37 -13.61 -1.40
N ALA A 135 7.78 -13.27 -0.26
CA ALA A 135 6.73 -12.25 -0.15
C ALA A 135 7.02 -11.30 1.01
N VAL A 136 6.76 -10.01 0.82
CA VAL A 136 6.88 -8.98 1.86
C VAL A 136 5.48 -8.44 2.16
N PHE A 137 4.98 -8.67 3.37
CA PHE A 137 3.68 -8.17 3.82
C PHE A 137 3.80 -6.76 4.41
N ALA A 138 3.71 -5.74 3.56
CA ALA A 138 3.68 -4.31 3.93
C ALA A 138 2.24 -3.76 3.97
N ILE A 139 1.33 -4.49 4.64
CA ILE A 139 -0.13 -4.39 4.49
C ILE A 139 -0.83 -3.34 5.38
N GLY A 140 -0.09 -2.67 6.27
CA GLY A 140 -0.67 -1.78 7.27
C GLY A 140 -1.46 -2.51 8.37
N HIS A 141 -1.77 -1.84 9.47
CA HIS A 141 -2.42 -2.47 10.63
C HIS A 141 -3.92 -2.73 10.45
N SER A 142 -4.53 -2.16 9.41
CA SER A 142 -5.97 -2.29 9.14
C SER A 142 -6.34 -3.59 8.41
N ALA A 143 -5.36 -4.31 7.85
CA ALA A 143 -5.54 -5.54 7.06
C ALA A 143 -5.85 -6.79 7.92
N ARG A 144 -6.94 -6.72 8.70
CA ARG A 144 -7.34 -7.73 9.69
C ARG A 144 -7.59 -9.11 9.06
N ASP A 145 -8.20 -9.12 7.88
CA ASP A 145 -8.43 -10.31 7.06
C ASP A 145 -7.12 -11.00 6.67
N THR A 146 -6.13 -10.23 6.26
CA THR A 146 -4.82 -10.73 5.87
C THR A 146 -4.06 -11.23 7.09
N PHE A 147 -4.10 -10.53 8.23
CA PHE A 147 -3.55 -11.07 9.48
C PHE A 147 -4.19 -12.40 9.86
N LYS A 148 -5.52 -12.54 9.74
CA LYS A 148 -6.21 -13.80 9.98
C LYS A 148 -5.71 -14.89 9.03
N MET A 149 -5.60 -14.63 7.73
CA MET A 149 -5.06 -15.58 6.75
C MET A 149 -3.63 -16.03 7.09
N LEU A 150 -2.76 -15.08 7.48
CA LEU A 150 -1.37 -15.41 7.87
C LEU A 150 -1.34 -16.27 9.15
N TYR A 151 -2.26 -16.04 10.09
CA TYR A 151 -2.40 -16.83 11.31
C TYR A 151 -2.83 -18.27 11.00
N GLU A 152 -3.84 -18.42 10.16
CA GLU A 152 -4.36 -19.72 9.70
C GLU A 152 -3.28 -20.49 8.93
N ASN A 153 -2.39 -19.76 8.24
CA ASN A 153 -1.20 -20.29 7.62
C ASN A 153 -0.04 -20.61 8.58
N SER A 154 -0.27 -20.59 9.90
CA SER A 154 0.72 -20.91 10.94
C SER A 154 1.96 -20.00 10.94
N LEU A 155 1.83 -18.74 10.51
CA LEU A 155 2.88 -17.75 10.76
C LEU A 155 2.78 -17.26 12.20
N GLU A 156 3.92 -17.22 12.88
CA GLU A 156 4.00 -16.73 14.25
C GLU A 156 3.60 -15.25 14.32
N MET A 157 2.69 -14.93 15.24
CA MET A 157 2.28 -13.57 15.53
C MET A 157 2.19 -13.36 17.03
N ASN A 158 2.70 -12.23 17.48
CA ASN A 158 2.73 -11.83 18.88
C ASN A 158 1.96 -10.51 19.03
N GLN A 159 1.20 -10.39 20.11
CA GLN A 159 0.55 -9.13 20.46
C GLN A 159 1.62 -8.06 20.70
N LYS A 160 1.42 -6.88 20.11
CA LYS A 160 2.31 -5.72 20.24
C LYS A 160 1.76 -4.72 21.25
#